data_AF-A0A659UGB3-F1
#
_entry.id   AF-A0A659UGB3-F1
#
_cell.length_a   1.000
_cell.length_b   1.000
_cell.length_c   1.000
_cell.angle_alpha   90.00
_cell.angle_beta   90.00
_cell.angle_gamma   90.00
#
_symmetry.space_group_name_H-M   'P 1'
#
loop_
_entity.id
_entity.type
_entity.pdbx_description
1 polymer ?
#
loop_
_entity_poly.entity_id
_entity_poly.type
_entity_poly.pdbx_seq_one_letter_code
_entity_poly.pdbx_strand_id
1 'polypeptide(L)'
;MNPTPNATPKPAALASPIVELRQYSLKPGRRETLIEIFDTEFIESQEDAGMTIIGQFRDLDRPDMFVWMRGFDSMDARKDALGA
;
A
#
# COMPACT_ATOMS: atom_id res chain seq x y z
N MET A 1 -10.52 19.31 -33.17
CA MET A 1 -10.39 18.92 -31.74
C MET A 1 -10.88 17.48 -31.65
N ASN A 2 -9.98 16.50 -31.68
CA ASN A 2 -10.38 15.10 -31.57
C ASN A 2 -10.64 14.78 -30.10
N PRO A 3 -11.73 14.07 -29.76
CA PRO A 3 -11.94 13.62 -28.40
C PRO A 3 -10.87 12.57 -28.07
N THR A 4 -10.30 12.68 -26.88
CA THR A 4 -9.36 11.72 -26.28
C THR A 4 -9.99 10.32 -26.27
N PRO A 5 -9.24 9.23 -26.54
CA PRO A 5 -9.81 7.89 -26.45
C PRO A 5 -10.21 7.63 -25.01
N ASN A 6 -11.47 7.22 -24.82
CA ASN A 6 -12.01 6.77 -23.54
C ASN A 6 -11.01 5.83 -22.85
N ALA A 7 -10.42 6.28 -21.75
CA ALA A 7 -9.78 5.37 -20.82
C ALA A 7 -10.84 4.39 -20.35
N THR A 8 -10.65 3.10 -20.66
CA THR A 8 -11.51 2.03 -20.16
C THR A 8 -11.57 2.17 -18.63
N PRO A 9 -12.76 2.29 -18.01
CA PRO A 9 -12.85 2.39 -16.56
C PRO A 9 -12.21 1.14 -15.97
N LYS A 10 -11.20 1.33 -15.12
CA LYS A 10 -10.65 0.25 -14.29
C LYS A 10 -11.84 -0.41 -13.59
N PRO A 11 -12.03 -1.74 -13.69
CA PRO A 11 -13.09 -2.41 -12.96
C PRO A 11 -12.98 -1.98 -11.50
N ALA A 12 -14.09 -1.54 -10.92
CA ALA A 12 -14.18 -1.31 -9.48
C ALA A 12 -14.12 -2.69 -8.80
N ALA A 13 -12.94 -3.31 -8.82
CA ALA A 13 -12.69 -4.53 -8.10
C ALA A 13 -12.88 -4.18 -6.63
N LEU A 14 -13.85 -4.83 -5.98
CA LEU A 14 -14.14 -4.64 -4.56
C LEU A 14 -12.95 -5.04 -3.66
N ALA A 15 -11.96 -5.74 -4.21
CA ALA A 15 -10.71 -6.15 -3.57
C ALA A 15 -9.56 -6.20 -4.58
N SER A 16 -8.34 -5.95 -4.10
CA SER A 16 -7.12 -6.06 -4.92
C SER A 16 -6.81 -7.53 -5.27
N PRO A 17 -6.60 -7.88 -6.56
CA PRO A 17 -6.28 -9.25 -6.99
C PRO A 17 -5.00 -9.83 -6.38
N ILE A 18 -3.98 -8.99 -6.21
CA ILE A 18 -2.74 -9.33 -5.53
C ILE A 18 -2.66 -8.51 -4.25
N VAL A 19 -2.32 -9.16 -3.15
CA VAL A 19 -2.18 -8.53 -1.83
C VAL A 19 -0.80 -8.84 -1.26
N GLU A 20 -0.11 -7.81 -0.80
CA GLU A 20 1.14 -7.95 -0.06
C GLU A 20 0.92 -7.70 1.42
N LEU A 21 1.32 -8.66 2.24
CA LEU A 21 1.48 -8.51 3.68
C LEU A 21 2.91 -8.06 3.99
N ARG A 22 3.05 -6.92 4.64
CA ARG A 22 4.33 -6.36 5.07
C ARG A 22 4.39 -6.43 6.59
N GLN A 23 5.45 -7.06 7.11
CA GLN A 23 5.69 -7.20 8.54
C GLN A 23 7.09 -6.72 8.87
N TYR A 24 7.21 -5.70 9.71
CA TYR A 24 8.49 -5.16 10.16
C TYR A 24 8.65 -5.38 11.65
N SER A 25 9.78 -5.98 12.03
CA SER A 25 10.27 -5.96 13.41
C SER A 25 11.04 -4.66 13.63
N LEU A 26 10.56 -3.86 14.58
CA LEU A 26 11.10 -2.54 14.87
C LEU A 26 12.00 -2.59 16.10
N LYS A 27 12.76 -1.50 16.30
CA LYS A 27 13.41 -1.29 17.59
C LYS A 27 12.34 -1.03 18.67
N PRO A 28 12.59 -1.42 19.94
CA PRO A 28 11.64 -1.21 21.03
C PRO A 28 11.13 0.23 21.11
N GLY A 29 9.82 0.40 21.29
CA GLY A 29 9.18 1.71 21.45
C GLY A 29 9.07 2.56 20.17
N ARG A 30 9.43 2.03 18.99
CA ARG A 30 9.42 2.80 17.73
C ARG A 30 8.15 2.69 16.89
N ARG A 31 7.19 1.85 17.29
CA ARG A 31 5.96 1.60 16.52
C ARG A 31 5.14 2.87 16.27
N GLU A 32 4.84 3.63 17.31
CA GLU A 32 4.02 4.85 17.16
C GLU A 32 4.68 5.88 16.24
N THR A 33 6.00 6.05 16.34
CA THR A 33 6.73 6.93 15.42
C THR A 33 6.66 6.47 13.97
N LEU A 34 6.73 5.15 13.73
CA LEU A 34 6.60 4.65 12.35
C LEU A 34 5.16 4.81 11.84
N ILE A 35 4.14 4.61 12.68
CA ILE A 35 2.74 4.85 12.33
C ILE A 35 2.54 6.30 11.90
N GLU A 36 3.03 7.26 12.68
CA GLU A 36 2.91 8.69 12.37
C GLU A 36 3.55 9.04 11.02
N ILE A 37 4.80 8.60 10.80
CA ILE A 37 5.50 8.81 9.52
C ILE A 37 4.75 8.12 8.37
N PHE A 38 4.20 6.93 8.62
CA PHE A 38 3.51 6.17 7.60
C PHE A 38 2.23 6.90 7.15
N ASP A 39 1.43 7.36 8.11
CA ASP A 39 0.17 8.05 7.86
C ASP A 39 0.37 9.42 7.19
N THR A 40 1.44 10.15 7.52
CA THR A 40 1.66 11.50 6.95
C THR A 40 2.45 11.49 5.63
N GLU A 41 3.41 10.59 5.45
CA GLU A 41 4.36 10.67 4.33
C GLU A 41 4.26 9.51 3.32
N PHE A 42 3.78 8.34 3.74
CA PHE A 42 3.90 7.13 2.91
C PHE A 42 2.64 6.74 2.15
N ILE A 43 1.44 7.08 2.63
CA ILE A 43 0.20 6.63 1.97
C ILE A 43 0.09 7.23 0.56
N GLU A 44 0.16 8.56 0.43
CA GLU A 44 -0.05 9.25 -0.85
C GLU A 44 0.96 8.80 -1.91
N SER A 45 2.25 8.72 -1.53
CA SER A 45 3.31 8.29 -2.47
C SER A 45 3.15 6.84 -2.96
N GLN A 46 2.54 5.95 -2.16
CA GLN A 46 2.23 4.58 -2.59
C GLN A 46 1.03 4.55 -3.54
N GLU A 47 0.01 5.35 -3.27
CA GLU A 47 -1.18 5.46 -4.11
C GLU A 47 -0.84 6.08 -5.48
N ASP A 48 0.02 7.10 -5.51
CA ASP A 48 0.54 7.70 -6.74
C ASP A 48 1.35 6.70 -7.58
N ALA A 49 2.01 5.74 -6.93
CA ALA A 49 2.70 4.63 -7.59
C ALA A 49 1.75 3.50 -8.06
N GLY A 50 0.43 3.69 -7.94
CA GLY A 50 -0.59 2.75 -8.41
C GLY A 50 -0.93 1.63 -7.42
N MET A 51 -0.50 1.73 -6.16
CA MET A 51 -0.78 0.74 -5.12
C MET A 51 -2.08 1.09 -4.39
N THR A 52 -2.81 0.08 -3.92
CA THR A 52 -3.98 0.29 -3.05
C THR A 52 -3.57 0.05 -1.61
N ILE A 53 -3.59 1.07 -0.75
CA ILE A 53 -3.37 0.87 0.69
C ILE A 53 -4.62 0.24 1.31
N ILE A 54 -4.49 -0.98 1.84
CA ILE A 54 -5.61 -1.72 2.43
C ILE A 54 -5.76 -1.36 3.91
N GLY A 55 -4.64 -1.22 4.62
CA GLY A 55 -4.64 -0.79 6.01
C GLY A 55 -3.39 -1.18 6.78
N GLN A 56 -3.28 -0.58 7.98
CA GLN A 56 -2.25 -0.86 8.98
C GLN A 56 -2.87 -1.53 10.21
N PHE A 57 -2.10 -2.41 10.83
CA PHE A 57 -2.55 -3.27 11.92
C PHE A 57 -1.55 -3.23 13.07
N ARG A 58 -2.08 -3.19 14.29
CA ARG A 58 -1.31 -3.29 15.52
C ARG A 58 -1.39 -4.72 16.02
N ASP A 59 -0.24 -5.36 16.17
CA ASP A 59 -0.13 -6.58 16.97
C ASP A 59 -0.09 -6.18 18.44
N LEU A 60 -1.12 -6.58 19.21
CA LEU A 60 -1.25 -6.18 20.62
C LEU A 60 -0.27 -6.95 21.51
N ASP A 61 0.12 -8.16 21.12
CA ASP A 61 1.05 -9.00 21.86
C ASP A 61 2.52 -8.74 21.45
N ARG A 62 2.74 -8.14 20.28
CA ARG A 62 4.07 -7.78 19.75
C ARG A 62 4.20 -6.27 19.53
N PRO A 63 4.52 -5.48 20.57
CA PRO A 63 4.55 -4.02 20.50
C PRO A 63 5.63 -3.44 19.57
N ASP A 64 6.61 -4.25 19.21
CA ASP A 64 7.68 -3.96 18.27
C ASP A 64 7.37 -4.36 16.82
N MET A 65 6.18 -4.90 16.53
CA MET A 65 5.76 -5.21 15.17
C MET A 65 4.90 -4.10 14.56
N PHE A 66 5.22 -3.75 13.32
CA PHE A 66 4.36 -2.95 12.45
C PHE A 66 3.94 -3.79 11.24
N VAL A 67 2.62 -3.92 11.08
CA VAL A 67 2.01 -4.77 10.05
C VAL A 67 1.12 -3.92 9.17
N TRP A 68 1.23 -4.07 7.86
CA TRP A 68 0.36 -3.37 6.93
C TRP A 68 0.18 -4.16 5.65
N MET A 69 -0.87 -3.81 4.90
CA MET A 69 -1.23 -4.46 3.66
C MET A 69 -1.45 -3.45 2.55
N ARG A 70 -0.98 -3.81 1.36
CA ARG A 70 -1.26 -3.08 0.12
C ARG A 70 -1.59 -4.05 -1.01
N GLY A 71 -2.29 -3.55 -2.02
CA GLY A 71 -2.78 -4.33 -3.13
C GLY A 71 -2.31 -3.83 -4.49
N PHE A 72 -2.32 -4.74 -5.46
CA PHE A 72 -1.96 -4.50 -6.85
C PHE A 72 -2.97 -5.16 -7.79
N ASP A 73 -3.13 -4.60 -8.98
CA ASP A 73 -4.04 -5.13 -10.00
C ASP A 73 -3.52 -6.41 -10.66
N SER A 74 -2.19 -6.58 -10.70
CA SER A 74 -1.52 -7.74 -11.27
C SER A 74 -0.09 -7.88 -10.74
N MET A 75 0.56 -9.01 -11.03
CA MET A 75 1.98 -9.20 -10.71
C MET A 75 2.90 -8.30 -11.54
N ASP A 76 2.50 -7.92 -12.75
CA ASP A 76 3.25 -6.98 -13.59
C ASP A 76 3.16 -5.56 -13.03
N ALA A 77 1.95 -5.09 -12.69
CA ALA A 77 1.75 -3.80 -12.02
C ALA A 77 2.53 -3.72 -10.71
N ARG A 78 2.56 -4.83 -9.95
CA ARG A 78 3.40 -4.96 -8.76
C ARG A 78 4.89 -4.79 -9.09
N LYS A 79 5.40 -5.47 -10.12
CA LYS A 79 6.82 -5.36 -10.50
C LYS A 79 7.18 -3.92 -10.85
N ASP A 80 6.35 -3.25 -11.64
CA ASP A 80 6.61 -1.89 -12.10
C ASP A 80 6.59 -0.89 -10.92
N ALA A 81 5.59 -0.99 -10.05
CA ALA A 81 5.45 -0.12 -8.88
C ALA A 81 6.59 -0.30 -7.84
N LEU A 82 7.26 -1.46 -7.82
CA LEU A 82 8.39 -1.74 -6.91
C LEU A 82 9.77 -1.48 -7.54
N GLY A 83 9.83 -1.28 -8.86
CA GLY A 83 11.08 -1.04 -9.59
C GLY A 83 11.37 0.44 -9.86
N ALA A 84 10.42 1.33 -9.55
CA ALA A 84 10.54 2.78 -9.68
C ALA A 84 11.40 3.42 -8.59
#